data_AF-A0A420I5J1-F1
#
_entry.id   AF-A0A420I5J1-F1
#
_cell.length_a   1.000
_cell.length_b   1.000
_cell.length_c   1.000
_cell.angle_alpha   90.00
_cell.angle_beta   90.00
_cell.angle_gamma   90.00
#
_symmetry.space_group_name_H-M   'P 1'
#
loop_
_entity.id
_entity.type
_entity.pdbx_description
1 polymer ?
#
loop_
_entity_poly.entity_id
_entity_poly.type
_entity_poly.pdbx_seq_one_letter_code
_entity_poly.pdbx_strand_id
1 'polypeptide(L)'
;MATILQSITPHRCSLAIKKTFSTLQLPIHSVSTSSLIGRNVYRNSLTYDKLYRSAGVAAFHGSSRNNILPPVPQVINGTANDPAPIPAPNPSHGSYHWTFERIISAGLIPLTISPFTAGSLNPAMDAILCAAILIHSHIGFEAVIVDYLPRKRVPNARLFFWWALRAATVGVGVGLYEFETNDIGITAAISRIWKA
;
A
#
# COMPACT_ATOMS: atom_id res chain seq x y z
N MET A 1 -20.85 -44.58 -7.99
CA MET A 1 -20.21 -44.35 -6.68
C MET A 1 -20.32 -42.85 -6.40
N ALA A 2 -21.44 -42.36 -5.83
CA ALA A 2 -21.75 -42.36 -4.38
C ALA A 2 -20.61 -41.71 -3.58
N THR A 3 -20.71 -40.69 -2.71
CA THR A 3 -21.75 -39.79 -2.14
C THR A 3 -20.94 -38.73 -1.34
N ILE A 4 -21.60 -37.67 -0.83
CA ILE A 4 -21.22 -36.63 0.18
C ILE A 4 -21.40 -35.23 -0.45
N LEU A 5 -22.62 -34.69 -0.64
CA LEU A 5 -23.58 -34.12 0.32
C LEU A 5 -23.02 -33.05 1.27
N GLN A 6 -23.46 -31.80 1.00
CA GLN A 6 -24.03 -30.79 1.93
C GLN A 6 -23.10 -30.19 2.99
N SER A 7 -23.21 -28.93 3.43
CA SER A 7 -24.14 -27.80 3.30
C SER A 7 -23.39 -26.58 3.89
N ILE A 8 -23.83 -25.34 3.66
CA ILE A 8 -23.85 -24.25 4.66
C ILE A 8 -24.53 -23.04 4.00
N THR A 9 -25.72 -22.74 4.52
CA THR A 9 -26.53 -21.54 4.27
C THR A 9 -26.09 -20.41 5.23
N PRO A 10 -26.10 -19.13 4.81
CA PRO A 10 -25.90 -18.02 5.74
C PRO A 10 -27.19 -17.64 6.47
N HIS A 11 -27.18 -17.75 7.81
CA HIS A 11 -28.25 -17.24 8.68
C HIS A 11 -28.21 -15.71 8.76
N ARG A 12 -29.38 -15.08 8.53
CA ARG A 12 -29.67 -13.69 8.91
C ARG A 12 -29.88 -13.60 10.42
N CYS A 13 -29.13 -12.73 11.10
CA CYS A 13 -29.48 -12.24 12.43
C CYS A 13 -29.67 -10.72 12.38
N SER A 14 -30.92 -10.30 12.54
CA SER A 14 -31.32 -8.92 12.85
C SER A 14 -31.32 -8.76 14.36
N LEU A 15 -30.60 -7.78 14.91
CA LEU A 15 -30.73 -7.37 16.29
C LEU A 15 -30.81 -5.85 16.38
N ALA A 16 -32.04 -5.36 16.49
CA ALA A 16 -32.37 -4.02 16.92
C ALA A 16 -32.04 -3.89 18.42
N ILE A 17 -31.24 -2.90 18.78
CA ILE A 17 -31.00 -2.52 20.18
C ILE A 17 -31.67 -1.16 20.40
N LYS A 18 -32.84 -1.16 21.05
CA LYS A 18 -33.37 0.02 21.72
C LYS A 18 -32.87 0.00 23.16
N LYS A 19 -32.19 1.07 23.60
CA LYS A 19 -31.94 1.34 25.02
C LYS A 19 -32.39 2.76 25.33
N THR A 20 -33.59 2.88 25.88
CA THR A 20 -34.12 4.05 26.56
C THR A 20 -33.46 4.16 27.93
N PHE A 21 -32.71 5.24 28.17
CA PHE A 21 -32.20 5.59 29.50
C PHE A 21 -33.16 6.58 30.15
N SER A 22 -33.72 6.18 31.30
CA SER A 22 -34.60 7.00 32.14
C SER A 22 -33.77 7.54 33.31
N THR A 23 -33.67 8.86 33.42
CA THR A 23 -32.95 9.57 34.49
C THR A 23 -33.91 9.91 35.63
N LEU A 24 -33.73 9.28 36.80
CA LEU A 24 -34.32 9.69 38.07
C LEU A 24 -33.56 10.89 38.62
N GLN A 25 -34.25 12.03 38.79
CA GLN A 25 -33.76 13.22 39.47
C GLN A 25 -33.91 13.07 40.99
N LEU A 26 -32.88 13.40 41.77
CA LEU A 26 -32.96 13.58 43.23
C LEU A 26 -32.86 15.07 43.58
N PRO A 27 -33.58 15.54 44.62
CA PRO A 27 -33.65 16.97 44.97
C PRO A 27 -32.43 17.42 45.78
N ILE A 28 -31.92 18.61 45.46
CA ILE A 28 -30.82 19.28 46.18
C ILE A 28 -31.45 20.24 47.21
N HIS A 29 -31.16 20.04 48.50
CA HIS A 29 -31.47 21.00 49.57
C HIS A 29 -30.48 22.17 49.56
N SER A 30 -30.99 23.41 49.57
CA SER A 30 -30.18 24.61 49.71
C SER A 30 -29.90 24.89 51.19
N VAL A 31 -28.63 25.11 51.52
CA VAL A 31 -28.21 25.61 52.84
C VAL A 31 -27.67 27.02 52.64
N SER A 32 -28.38 27.98 53.22
CA SER A 32 -27.98 29.38 53.31
C SER A 32 -27.13 29.57 54.55
N THR A 33 -25.84 29.85 54.39
CA THR A 33 -24.97 30.33 55.46
C THR A 33 -24.52 31.74 55.13
N SER A 34 -25.15 32.73 55.76
CA SER A 34 -24.69 34.10 55.82
C SER A 34 -23.50 34.19 56.77
N SER A 35 -22.35 34.66 56.26
CA SER A 35 -21.31 35.25 57.12
C SER A 35 -20.73 36.49 56.46
N LEU A 36 -20.89 37.61 57.15
CA LEU A 36 -20.31 38.91 56.82
C LEU A 36 -19.03 39.07 57.63
N ILE A 37 -17.88 38.68 57.07
CA ILE A 37 -16.57 39.10 57.60
C ILE A 37 -15.66 39.42 56.42
N GLY A 38 -15.22 40.67 56.41
CA GLY A 38 -14.51 41.29 55.32
C GLY A 38 -13.12 40.72 55.05
N ARG A 39 -12.71 40.90 53.80
CA ARG A 39 -11.36 41.27 53.42
C ARG A 39 -11.42 41.88 52.02
N ASN A 40 -11.19 43.18 51.94
CA ASN A 40 -10.86 43.86 50.69
C ASN A 40 -9.52 43.29 50.20
N VAL A 41 -9.59 42.25 49.39
CA VAL A 41 -8.46 41.83 48.56
C VAL A 41 -8.63 42.60 47.27
N TYR A 42 -7.77 43.60 47.04
CA TYR A 42 -7.55 44.12 45.70
C TYR A 42 -6.98 42.99 44.84
N ARG A 43 -7.86 42.18 44.26
CA ARG A 43 -7.52 41.31 43.16
C ARG A 43 -7.30 42.23 41.97
N ASN A 44 -6.06 42.39 41.55
CA ASN A 44 -5.79 42.88 40.20
C ASN A 44 -6.50 41.92 39.24
N SER A 45 -7.67 42.30 38.73
CA SER A 45 -8.31 41.57 37.64
C SER A 45 -7.55 41.94 36.37
N LEU A 46 -6.40 41.31 36.19
CA LEU A 46 -5.89 41.09 34.85
C LEU A 46 -6.85 40.07 34.24
N THR A 47 -7.96 40.58 33.70
CA THR A 47 -8.85 39.85 32.81
C THR A 47 -7.99 39.42 31.64
N TYR A 48 -7.44 38.21 31.76
CA TYR A 48 -6.89 37.50 30.63
C TYR A 48 -8.10 37.08 29.80
N ASP A 49 -8.58 38.01 28.96
CA ASP A 49 -9.46 37.67 27.87
C ASP A 49 -8.69 36.67 27.02
N LYS A 50 -8.91 35.38 27.29
CA LYS A 50 -8.74 34.34 26.29
C LYS A 50 -9.78 34.63 25.22
N LEU A 51 -9.46 35.61 24.37
CA LEU A 51 -9.90 35.60 22.99
C LEU A 51 -9.45 34.24 22.47
N TYR A 52 -10.38 33.29 22.42
CA TYR A 52 -10.33 32.18 21.50
C TYR A 52 -10.31 32.80 20.10
N ARG A 53 -9.14 33.31 19.71
CA ARG A 53 -8.81 33.53 18.32
C ARG A 53 -8.89 32.13 17.75
N SER A 54 -10.00 31.81 17.09
CA SER A 54 -10.06 30.69 16.17
C SER A 54 -8.80 30.85 15.34
N ALA A 55 -7.85 29.93 15.49
CA ALA A 55 -6.68 29.92 14.66
C ALA A 55 -7.24 29.90 13.24
N GLY A 56 -7.14 31.03 12.54
CA GLY A 56 -7.67 31.17 11.20
C GLY A 56 -7.05 30.05 10.40
N VAL A 57 -7.87 29.08 10.01
CA VAL A 57 -7.43 27.93 9.23
C VAL A 57 -6.73 28.52 8.01
N ALA A 58 -5.41 28.38 7.94
CA ALA A 58 -4.62 28.91 6.86
C ALA A 58 -5.18 28.32 5.55
N ALA A 59 -5.57 29.19 4.61
CA ALA A 59 -6.22 28.82 3.35
C ALA A 59 -5.31 28.03 2.37
N PHE A 60 -4.12 27.61 2.81
CA PHE A 60 -3.16 26.86 2.00
C PHE A 60 -3.41 25.34 1.97
N HIS A 61 -4.54 24.87 2.53
CA HIS A 61 -5.04 23.49 2.38
C HIS A 61 -6.25 23.44 1.43
N GLY A 62 -6.11 23.98 0.22
CA GLY A 62 -7.19 24.03 -0.79
C GLY A 62 -7.45 22.73 -1.56
N SER A 63 -6.61 21.69 -1.41
CA SER A 63 -6.86 20.40 -2.08
C SER A 63 -8.01 19.66 -1.40
N SER A 64 -9.03 19.23 -2.17
CA SER A 64 -10.12 18.41 -1.64
C SER A 64 -9.55 17.14 -0.99
N ARG A 65 -9.99 16.84 0.24
CA ARG A 65 -9.55 15.65 0.95
C ARG A 65 -10.18 14.40 0.31
N ASN A 66 -9.48 13.77 -0.62
CA ASN A 66 -9.90 12.50 -1.21
C ASN A 66 -9.49 11.35 -0.27
N ASN A 67 -10.46 10.82 0.49
CA ASN A 67 -10.23 9.70 1.39
C ASN A 67 -10.30 8.35 0.64
N ILE A 68 -9.36 8.12 -0.27
CA ILE A 68 -9.39 7.00 -1.23
C ILE A 68 -9.27 5.64 -0.52
N LEU A 69 -8.77 5.60 0.71
CA LEU A 69 -8.62 4.40 1.51
C LEU A 69 -8.72 4.76 3.01
N PRO A 70 -9.94 4.88 3.59
CA PRO A 70 -10.12 5.24 5.00
C PRO A 70 -9.44 4.22 5.93
N PRO A 71 -8.85 4.63 7.07
CA PRO A 71 -8.17 3.71 7.96
C PRO A 71 -9.08 2.53 8.35
N VAL A 72 -8.54 1.31 8.32
CA VAL A 72 -9.28 0.12 8.78
C VAL A 72 -9.56 0.21 10.28
N PRO A 73 -10.62 -0.46 10.78
CA PRO A 73 -10.83 -0.58 12.21
C PRO A 73 -9.59 -1.12 12.91
N GLN A 74 -9.15 -0.43 13.97
CA GLN A 74 -8.04 -0.91 14.81
C GLN A 74 -8.58 -2.00 15.72
N VAL A 75 -8.30 -3.25 15.38
CA VAL A 75 -8.71 -4.42 16.15
C VAL A 75 -7.47 -5.08 16.74
N ILE A 76 -7.46 -5.30 18.05
CA ILE A 76 -6.44 -6.09 18.75
C ILE A 76 -6.80 -7.56 18.52
N ASN A 77 -5.92 -8.30 17.84
CA ASN A 77 -6.05 -9.74 17.72
C ASN A 77 -5.27 -10.39 18.88
N GLY A 78 -5.96 -10.99 19.84
CA GLY A 78 -5.37 -11.50 21.08
C GLY A 78 -5.57 -10.56 22.27
N THR A 79 -4.76 -10.72 23.32
CA THR A 79 -4.73 -9.85 24.50
C THR A 79 -3.59 -8.85 24.41
N ALA A 80 -3.59 -7.84 25.29
CA ALA A 80 -2.52 -6.84 25.35
C ALA A 80 -1.12 -7.43 25.67
N ASN A 81 -1.07 -8.63 26.25
CA ASN A 81 0.16 -9.30 26.66
C ASN A 81 0.57 -10.45 25.72
N ASP A 82 -0.23 -10.74 24.69
CA ASP A 82 0.12 -11.80 23.75
C ASP A 82 1.19 -11.32 22.76
N PRO A 83 2.26 -12.10 22.51
CA PRO A 83 3.25 -11.74 21.52
C PRO A 83 2.63 -11.73 20.11
N ALA A 84 3.07 -10.79 19.28
CA ALA A 84 2.66 -10.75 17.88
C ALA A 84 3.02 -12.07 17.18
N PRO A 85 2.12 -12.64 16.36
CA PRO A 85 2.40 -13.90 15.68
C PRO A 85 3.55 -13.71 14.68
N ILE A 86 4.61 -14.51 14.84
CA ILE A 86 5.77 -14.50 13.96
C ILE A 86 5.48 -15.49 12.81
N PRO A 87 5.46 -15.04 11.55
CA PRO A 87 5.29 -15.95 10.43
C PRO A 87 6.50 -16.89 10.32
N ALA A 88 6.27 -18.12 9.87
CA ALA A 88 7.35 -19.07 9.63
C ALA A 88 8.34 -18.50 8.58
N PRO A 89 9.66 -18.61 8.80
CA PRO A 89 10.65 -18.08 7.87
C PRO A 89 10.57 -18.83 6.54
N ASN A 90 10.50 -18.09 5.44
CA ASN A 90 10.60 -18.64 4.10
C ASN A 90 11.70 -17.90 3.31
N PRO A 91 12.86 -18.55 3.05
CA PRO A 91 13.95 -17.94 2.27
C PRO A 91 13.54 -17.50 0.86
N SER A 92 12.57 -18.18 0.23
CA SER A 92 12.11 -17.84 -1.12
C SER A 92 11.41 -16.48 -1.20
N HIS A 93 10.81 -16.02 -0.11
CA HIS A 93 10.16 -14.70 -0.01
C HIS A 93 11.06 -13.63 0.64
N GLY A 94 12.28 -13.99 1.00
CA GLY A 94 13.23 -13.11 1.66
C GLY A 94 14.58 -13.10 0.94
N SER A 95 15.55 -13.82 1.51
CA SER A 95 16.95 -13.77 1.08
C SER A 95 17.16 -14.19 -0.38
N TYR A 96 16.55 -15.28 -0.84
CA TYR A 96 16.75 -15.75 -2.21
C TYR A 96 16.20 -14.78 -3.25
N HIS A 97 15.02 -14.22 -3.00
CA HIS A 97 14.42 -13.22 -3.87
C HIS A 97 15.29 -11.97 -3.96
N TRP A 98 15.74 -11.47 -2.81
CA TRP A 98 16.63 -10.30 -2.76
C TRP A 98 17.94 -10.54 -3.50
N THR A 99 18.62 -11.66 -3.23
CA THR A 99 19.90 -11.97 -3.89
C THR A 99 19.72 -12.11 -5.41
N PHE A 100 18.66 -12.79 -5.86
CA PHE A 100 18.35 -12.93 -7.28
C PHE A 100 18.15 -11.57 -7.97
N GLU A 101 17.34 -10.68 -7.39
CA GLU A 101 17.13 -9.33 -7.91
C GLU A 101 18.44 -8.56 -8.03
N ARG A 102 19.31 -8.63 -7.01
CA ARG A 102 20.58 -7.92 -7.02
C ARG A 102 21.51 -8.48 -8.10
N ILE A 103 21.56 -9.80 -8.29
CA ILE A 103 22.38 -10.42 -9.34
C ILE A 103 21.93 -9.98 -10.72
N ILE A 104 20.62 -10.01 -11.02
CA ILE A 104 20.08 -9.56 -12.30
C ILE A 104 20.38 -8.07 -12.53
N SER A 105 20.18 -7.24 -11.50
CA SER A 105 20.43 -5.80 -11.59
C SER A 105 21.93 -5.48 -11.81
N ALA A 106 22.82 -6.17 -11.10
CA ALA A 106 24.26 -6.01 -11.27
C ALA A 106 24.73 -6.52 -12.64
N GLY A 107 24.16 -7.64 -13.12
CA GLY A 107 24.46 -8.22 -14.43
C GLY A 107 23.98 -7.35 -15.61
N LEU A 108 22.91 -6.56 -15.43
CA LEU A 108 22.44 -5.62 -16.44
C LEU A 108 23.44 -4.48 -16.72
N ILE A 109 24.27 -4.10 -15.75
CA ILE A 109 25.25 -3.01 -15.91
C ILE A 109 26.22 -3.30 -17.06
N PRO A 110 26.99 -4.39 -17.08
CA PRO A 110 27.86 -4.71 -18.22
C PRO A 110 27.08 -5.05 -19.49
N LEU A 111 25.89 -5.67 -19.39
CA LEU A 111 25.07 -6.01 -20.56
C LEU A 111 24.55 -4.77 -21.29
N THR A 112 24.30 -3.66 -20.60
CA THR A 112 23.90 -2.40 -21.27
C THR A 112 25.06 -1.70 -21.97
N ILE A 113 26.30 -1.97 -21.55
CA ILE A 113 27.51 -1.42 -22.19
C ILE A 113 27.94 -2.27 -23.40
N SER A 114 27.68 -3.59 -23.37
CA SER A 114 28.17 -4.53 -24.38
C SER A 114 27.80 -4.20 -25.84
N PRO A 115 26.61 -3.68 -26.20
CA PRO A 115 26.28 -3.38 -27.58
C PRO A 115 27.14 -2.25 -28.17
N PHE A 116 27.67 -1.38 -27.31
CA PHE A 116 28.53 -0.26 -27.71
C PHE A 116 29.98 -0.68 -27.96
N THR A 117 30.44 -1.77 -27.34
CA THR A 117 31.83 -2.24 -27.46
C THR A 117 32.00 -3.41 -28.42
N ALA A 118 31.03 -4.34 -28.43
CA ALA A 118 31.06 -5.53 -29.29
C ALA A 118 30.38 -5.33 -30.65
N GLY A 119 29.66 -4.21 -30.83
CA GLY A 119 28.82 -3.93 -31.99
C GLY A 119 27.43 -4.58 -31.89
N SER A 120 26.42 -3.94 -32.47
CA SER A 120 24.98 -4.32 -32.39
C SER A 120 24.59 -5.53 -33.25
N LEU A 121 25.53 -6.45 -33.55
CA LEU A 121 25.33 -7.53 -34.54
C LEU A 121 25.46 -8.93 -33.94
N ASN A 122 25.41 -9.07 -32.61
CA ASN A 122 25.41 -10.38 -31.96
C ASN A 122 24.01 -10.72 -31.41
N PRO A 123 23.22 -11.55 -32.12
CA PRO A 123 21.85 -11.90 -31.72
C PRO A 123 21.79 -12.58 -30.34
N ALA A 124 22.81 -13.35 -29.96
CA ALA A 124 22.84 -13.98 -28.65
C ALA A 124 23.03 -12.96 -27.52
N MET A 125 23.87 -11.94 -27.74
CA MET A 125 24.07 -10.87 -26.76
C MET A 125 22.81 -10.00 -26.63
N ASP A 126 22.16 -9.69 -27.75
CA ASP A 126 20.92 -8.92 -27.78
C ASP A 126 19.78 -9.67 -27.07
N ALA A 127 19.60 -10.96 -27.37
CA ALA A 127 18.64 -11.82 -26.68
C ALA A 127 18.88 -11.91 -25.17
N ILE A 128 20.15 -12.01 -24.72
CA ILE A 128 20.49 -12.04 -23.28
C ILE A 128 20.16 -10.70 -22.63
N LEU A 129 20.50 -9.58 -23.27
CA LEU A 129 20.17 -8.24 -22.79
C LEU A 129 18.65 -8.07 -22.66
N CYS A 130 17.89 -8.43 -23.71
CA CYS A 130 16.44 -8.38 -23.73
C CYS A 130 15.80 -9.26 -22.64
N ALA A 131 16.27 -10.50 -22.47
CA ALA A 131 15.78 -11.40 -21.44
C ALA A 131 16.07 -10.87 -20.02
N ALA A 132 17.28 -10.35 -19.79
CA ALA A 132 17.65 -9.76 -18.50
C ALA A 132 16.78 -8.54 -18.16
N ILE A 133 16.55 -7.65 -19.14
CA ILE A 133 15.65 -6.49 -18.98
C ILE A 133 14.23 -6.96 -18.67
N LEU A 134 13.70 -7.93 -19.42
CA LEU A 134 12.35 -8.45 -19.21
C LEU A 134 12.16 -9.02 -17.80
N ILE A 135 13.10 -9.84 -17.34
CA ILE A 135 13.07 -10.43 -15.99
C ILE A 135 13.18 -9.34 -14.92
N HIS A 136 14.12 -8.40 -15.07
CA HIS A 136 14.29 -7.28 -14.13
C HIS A 136 13.02 -6.42 -14.03
N SER A 137 12.40 -6.10 -15.18
CA SER A 137 11.14 -5.35 -15.22
C SER A 137 9.99 -6.13 -14.60
N HIS A 138 9.87 -7.45 -14.83
CA HIS A 138 8.82 -8.27 -14.22
C HIS A 138 8.88 -8.21 -12.69
N ILE A 139 10.07 -8.40 -12.11
CA ILE A 139 10.24 -8.38 -10.65
C ILE A 139 10.00 -6.97 -10.09
N GLY A 140 10.50 -5.94 -10.79
CA GLY A 140 10.26 -4.54 -10.40
C GLY A 140 8.77 -4.18 -10.39
N PHE A 141 8.01 -4.61 -11.40
CA PHE A 141 6.57 -4.39 -11.44
C PHE A 141 5.82 -5.26 -10.41
N GLU A 142 6.27 -6.48 -10.12
CA GLU A 142 5.71 -7.26 -9.01
C GLU A 142 5.87 -6.53 -7.67
N ALA A 143 7.03 -5.90 -7.41
CA ALA A 143 7.26 -5.08 -6.22
C ALA A 143 6.29 -3.89 -6.15
N VAL A 144 6.12 -3.15 -7.26
CA VAL A 144 5.15 -2.04 -7.36
C VAL A 144 3.73 -2.51 -7.02
N ILE A 145 3.31 -3.67 -7.55
CA ILE A 145 1.99 -4.23 -7.23
C ILE A 145 1.86 -4.60 -5.75
N VAL A 146 2.89 -5.20 -5.16
CA VAL A 146 2.87 -5.61 -3.75
C VAL A 146 2.78 -4.39 -2.82
N ASP A 147 3.51 -3.32 -3.12
CA ASP A 147 3.59 -2.12 -2.29
C ASP A 147 2.34 -1.24 -2.38
N TYR A 148 1.83 -1.03 -3.60
CA TYR A 148 0.72 -0.09 -3.82
C TYR A 148 -0.65 -0.74 -3.85
N LEU A 149 -0.75 -2.07 -4.06
CA LEU A 149 -2.02 -2.80 -4.07
C LEU A 149 -2.09 -3.80 -2.90
N PRO A 150 -2.37 -3.31 -1.67
CA PRO A 150 -2.43 -4.15 -0.49
C PRO A 150 -3.56 -5.19 -0.59
N ARG A 151 -3.21 -6.47 -0.42
CA ARG A 151 -4.12 -7.62 -0.56
C ARG A 151 -5.37 -7.53 0.32
N LYS A 152 -5.23 -6.99 1.53
CA LYS A 152 -6.33 -6.84 2.50
C LYS A 152 -7.35 -5.76 2.14
N ARG A 153 -6.98 -4.82 1.25
CA ARG A 153 -7.75 -3.59 0.98
C ARG A 153 -8.33 -3.58 -0.42
N VAL A 154 -7.55 -4.00 -1.40
CA VAL A 154 -7.91 -3.97 -2.84
C VAL A 154 -7.64 -5.33 -3.49
N PRO A 155 -8.24 -6.43 -3.00
CA PRO A 155 -7.93 -7.79 -3.48
C PRO A 155 -8.23 -7.98 -4.97
N ASN A 156 -9.32 -7.40 -5.48
CA ASN A 156 -9.73 -7.55 -6.88
C ASN A 156 -8.78 -6.81 -7.83
N ALA A 157 -8.43 -5.56 -7.51
CA ALA A 157 -7.47 -4.79 -8.31
C ALA A 157 -6.10 -5.47 -8.30
N ARG A 158 -5.63 -5.90 -7.12
CA ARG A 158 -4.38 -6.66 -7.00
C ARG A 158 -4.42 -7.91 -7.88
N LEU A 159 -5.49 -8.70 -7.82
CA LEU A 159 -5.63 -9.92 -8.63
C LEU A 159 -5.58 -9.62 -10.13
N PHE A 160 -6.28 -8.58 -10.58
CA PHE A 160 -6.24 -8.14 -11.97
C PHE A 160 -4.81 -7.80 -12.40
N PHE A 161 -4.13 -6.90 -11.68
CA PHE A 161 -2.77 -6.48 -12.04
C PHE A 161 -1.76 -7.64 -11.93
N TRP A 162 -1.98 -8.58 -11.01
CA TRP A 162 -1.13 -9.77 -10.85
C TRP A 162 -1.13 -10.67 -12.09
N TRP A 163 -2.30 -10.86 -12.70
CA TRP A 163 -2.46 -11.62 -13.93
C TRP A 163 -2.09 -10.79 -15.17
N ALA A 164 -2.44 -9.51 -15.18
CA ALA A 164 -2.07 -8.60 -16.26
C ALA A 164 -0.54 -8.53 -16.43
N LEU A 165 0.20 -8.46 -15.33
CA LEU A 165 1.67 -8.46 -15.38
C LEU A 165 2.22 -9.75 -15.98
N ARG A 166 1.67 -10.92 -15.61
CA ARG A 166 2.09 -12.22 -16.19
C ARG A 166 1.79 -12.30 -17.68
N ALA A 167 0.59 -11.87 -18.09
CA ALA A 167 0.21 -11.82 -19.49
C ALA A 167 1.12 -10.86 -20.27
N ALA A 168 1.43 -9.68 -19.72
CA ALA A 168 2.33 -8.72 -20.31
C ALA A 168 3.76 -9.28 -20.45
N THR A 169 4.29 -9.95 -19.44
CA THR A 169 5.62 -10.56 -19.50
C THR A 169 5.70 -11.65 -20.57
N VAL A 170 4.68 -12.49 -20.69
CA VAL A 170 4.61 -13.48 -21.78
C VAL A 170 4.50 -12.78 -23.14
N GLY A 171 3.62 -11.79 -23.28
CA GLY A 171 3.44 -11.04 -24.52
C GLY A 171 4.70 -10.33 -24.98
N VAL A 172 5.40 -9.66 -24.07
CA VAL A 172 6.70 -9.04 -24.36
C VAL A 172 7.76 -10.10 -24.67
N GLY A 173 7.79 -11.22 -23.95
CA GLY A 173 8.70 -12.33 -24.24
C GLY A 173 8.53 -12.89 -25.66
N VAL A 174 7.28 -13.07 -26.11
CA VAL A 174 6.97 -13.49 -27.49
C VAL A 174 7.38 -12.40 -28.48
N GLY A 175 7.08 -11.13 -28.21
CA GLY A 175 7.47 -10.02 -29.07
C GLY A 175 8.98 -9.89 -29.24
N LEU A 176 9.75 -10.07 -28.16
CA LEU A 176 11.20 -10.08 -28.19
C LEU A 176 11.74 -11.29 -28.97
N TYR A 177 11.15 -12.47 -28.79
CA TYR A 177 11.52 -13.67 -29.56
C TYR A 177 11.33 -13.46 -31.07
N GLU A 178 10.20 -12.87 -31.47
CA GLU A 178 9.91 -12.55 -32.87
C GLU A 178 10.88 -11.49 -33.42
N PHE A 179 11.22 -10.47 -32.63
CA PHE A 179 12.18 -9.42 -33.02
C PHE A 179 13.59 -9.97 -33.26
N GLU A 180 14.03 -10.91 -32.43
CA GLU A 180 15.37 -11.52 -32.54
C GLU A 180 15.43 -12.61 -33.61
N THR A 181 14.33 -13.34 -33.84
CA THR A 181 14.33 -14.48 -34.78
C THR A 181 13.96 -14.08 -36.20
N ASN A 182 12.98 -13.18 -36.36
CA ASN A 182 12.38 -12.83 -37.65
C ASN A 182 12.65 -11.38 -38.09
N ASP A 183 13.24 -10.54 -37.24
CA ASP A 183 13.61 -9.15 -37.56
C ASP A 183 15.12 -8.90 -37.27
N ILE A 184 15.52 -7.64 -37.24
CA ILE A 184 16.90 -7.18 -37.10
C ILE A 184 17.46 -7.19 -35.66
N GLY A 185 16.64 -7.48 -34.66
CA GLY A 185 17.00 -7.41 -33.24
C GLY A 185 16.83 -6.01 -32.60
N ILE A 186 16.71 -5.98 -31.27
CA ILE A 186 16.40 -4.76 -30.51
C ILE A 186 17.50 -3.69 -30.61
N THR A 187 18.77 -4.08 -30.46
CA THR A 187 19.89 -3.12 -30.45
C THR A 187 20.06 -2.45 -31.80
N ALA A 188 19.90 -3.20 -32.89
CA ALA A 188 19.92 -2.66 -34.25
C ALA A 188 18.71 -1.76 -34.51
N ALA A 189 17.52 -2.12 -34.01
CA ALA A 189 16.32 -1.30 -34.15
C ALA A 189 16.46 0.05 -33.43
N ILE A 190 16.97 0.05 -32.20
CA ILE A 190 17.28 1.29 -31.46
C ILE A 190 18.31 2.13 -32.23
N SER A 191 19.35 1.51 -32.81
CA SER A 191 20.34 2.23 -33.61
C SER A 191 19.74 2.92 -34.85
N ARG A 192 18.78 2.28 -35.51
CA ARG A 192 18.06 2.85 -36.66
C ARG A 192 17.14 4.00 -36.24
N ILE A 193 16.40 3.83 -35.15
CA ILE A 193 15.52 4.87 -34.59
C ILE A 193 16.32 6.11 -34.20
N TRP A 194 17.52 5.94 -33.64
CA TRP A 194 18.36 7.07 -33.22
C TRP A 194 18.90 7.90 -34.41
N LYS A 195 19.03 7.28 -35.59
CA LYS A 195 19.50 7.94 -36.81
C LYS A 195 18.37 8.47 -37.70
N ALA A 196 17.11 8.18 -37.35
CA ALA A 196 15.93 8.65 -38.05
C ALA A 196 15.65 10.13 -37.73
#